data_AF-A0A2E0WYA3-F1
#
_entry.id   AF-A0A2E0WYA3-F1
#
_cell.length_a   1.000
_cell.length_b   1.000
_cell.length_c   1.000
_cell.angle_alpha   90.00
_cell.angle_beta   90.00
_cell.angle_gamma   90.00
#
_symmetry.space_group_name_H-M   'P 1'
#
loop_
_entity.id
_entity.type
_entity.pdbx_description
1 polymer ?
#
loop_
_entity_poly.entity_id
_entity_poly.type
_entity_poly.pdbx_seq_one_letter_code
_entity_poly.pdbx_strand_id
1 'polypeptide(L)'
;MVNTEQRRQLAQDLRQLAAGTIANEDFDDAYYGEGDGDGYVDSADRAVVETATRGWALYSDIPRYRLRGRHKLSAETRREVTRCVLFLGSGREYEWPEEPKYPLWHKLATVTCAAYPAAIAVLLIEIMLLVTHTKDVGFMHPIGLVAALALATAVWFRRRGHDRFWNSPAMKAWRDSGDYDVWPFLRREDYDAARRAPRLLAGATASPASAP
;
A
#
# COMPACT_ATOMS: atom_id res chain seq x y z
N MET A 1 15.71 14.43 -8.65
CA MET A 1 17.15 14.37 -8.32
C MET A 1 17.42 12.97 -7.80
N VAL A 2 18.21 12.20 -8.52
CA VAL A 2 18.52 10.79 -8.19
C VAL A 2 19.34 10.68 -6.90
N ASN A 3 18.74 10.17 -5.82
CA ASN A 3 19.43 9.77 -4.61
C ASN A 3 19.85 8.30 -4.71
N THR A 4 21.07 8.06 -5.21
CA THR A 4 21.58 6.70 -5.46
C THR A 4 21.70 5.86 -4.18
N GLU A 5 21.91 6.49 -3.01
CA GLU A 5 22.06 5.77 -1.75
C GLU A 5 20.71 5.27 -1.22
N GLN A 6 19.73 6.17 -1.06
CA GLN A 6 18.39 5.78 -0.64
C GLN A 6 17.75 4.77 -1.61
N ARG A 7 18.01 4.88 -2.92
CA ARG A 7 17.57 3.86 -3.89
C ARG A 7 18.18 2.49 -3.65
N ARG A 8 19.45 2.40 -3.24
CA ARG A 8 20.11 1.12 -2.93
C ARG A 8 19.56 0.53 -1.64
N GLN A 9 19.37 1.35 -0.61
CA GLN A 9 18.82 0.97 0.69
C GLN A 9 17.37 0.47 0.53
N LEU A 10 16.50 1.25 -0.12
CA LEU A 10 15.12 0.84 -0.41
C LEU A 10 15.05 -0.44 -1.26
N ALA A 11 15.93 -0.58 -2.26
CA ALA A 11 16.01 -1.81 -3.05
C ALA A 11 16.47 -3.04 -2.24
N GLN A 12 17.24 -2.85 -1.16
CA GLN A 12 17.55 -3.91 -0.21
C GLN A 12 16.33 -4.22 0.66
N ASP A 13 15.69 -3.21 1.24
CA ASP A 13 14.60 -3.39 2.20
C ASP A 13 13.36 -3.99 1.54
N LEU A 14 13.02 -3.57 0.32
CA LEU A 14 11.96 -4.20 -0.49
C LEU A 14 12.23 -5.68 -0.78
N ARG A 15 13.49 -6.07 -1.04
CA ARG A 15 13.87 -7.48 -1.22
C ARG A 15 13.75 -8.26 0.08
N GLN A 16 14.19 -7.68 1.20
CA GLN A 16 14.10 -8.32 2.52
C GLN A 16 12.64 -8.46 2.99
N LEU A 17 11.80 -7.44 2.78
CA LEU A 17 10.38 -7.42 3.09
C LEU A 17 9.62 -8.46 2.25
N ALA A 18 9.80 -8.47 0.93
CA ALA A 18 9.14 -9.41 0.03
C ALA A 18 9.61 -10.86 0.20
N ALA A 19 10.83 -11.08 0.71
CA ALA A 19 11.31 -12.37 1.18
C ALA A 19 10.84 -12.72 2.61
N GLY A 20 10.23 -11.77 3.33
CA GLY A 20 9.83 -11.87 4.73
C GLY A 20 11.00 -12.15 5.68
N THR A 21 12.16 -11.58 5.41
CA THR A 21 13.35 -11.61 6.28
C THR A 21 13.17 -10.59 7.41
N ILE A 22 12.89 -9.34 7.05
CA ILE A 22 12.41 -8.30 7.97
C ILE A 22 10.88 -8.40 8.17
N ALA A 23 10.37 -7.87 9.28
CA ALA A 23 8.94 -7.69 9.50
C ALA A 23 8.44 -6.40 8.84
N ASN A 24 7.13 -6.16 8.90
CA ASN A 24 6.53 -4.90 8.46
C ASN A 24 7.04 -3.70 9.27
N GLU A 25 7.11 -3.81 10.61
CA GLU A 25 7.59 -2.72 11.48
C GLU A 25 9.01 -2.29 11.12
N ASP A 26 9.91 -3.25 10.84
CA ASP A 26 11.29 -2.97 10.41
C ASP A 26 11.36 -2.19 9.07
N PHE A 27 10.29 -2.20 8.26
CA PHE A 27 10.15 -1.38 7.06
C PHE A 27 9.38 -0.08 7.32
N ASP A 28 8.40 -0.07 8.25
CA ASP A 28 7.74 1.16 8.72
C ASP A 28 8.75 2.14 9.32
N ASP A 29 9.68 1.64 10.15
CA ASP A 29 10.76 2.43 10.75
C ASP A 29 11.62 3.13 9.68
N ALA A 30 11.99 2.42 8.60
CA ALA A 30 12.73 2.98 7.47
C ALA A 30 11.86 3.88 6.55
N TYR A 31 10.55 3.65 6.52
CA TYR A 31 9.61 4.41 5.69
C TYR A 31 9.35 5.80 6.29
N TYR A 32 9.12 5.88 7.59
CA TYR A 32 8.86 7.13 8.32
C TYR A 32 10.13 7.82 8.84
N GLY A 33 11.21 7.07 9.12
CA GLY A 33 12.42 7.58 9.77
C GLY A 33 12.23 7.80 11.28
N GLU A 34 13.32 8.06 12.01
CA GLU A 34 13.29 8.27 13.47
C GLU A 34 12.88 9.70 13.88
N GLY A 35 12.09 10.39 13.05
CA GLY A 35 11.49 11.70 13.33
C GLY A 35 12.26 12.92 12.84
N ASP A 36 13.48 12.75 12.33
CA ASP A 36 14.34 13.83 11.80
C ASP A 36 14.13 14.11 10.28
N GLY A 37 13.13 13.48 9.65
CA GLY A 37 12.79 13.68 8.23
C GLY A 37 13.74 12.97 7.26
N ASP A 38 14.33 11.86 7.68
CA ASP A 38 15.28 11.04 6.91
C ASP A 38 14.65 9.81 6.22
N GLY A 39 13.41 9.48 6.59
CA GLY A 39 12.64 8.35 6.05
C GLY A 39 12.33 8.45 4.56
N TYR A 40 11.96 7.33 3.95
CA TYR A 40 11.66 7.26 2.51
C TYR A 40 10.52 8.18 2.06
N VAL A 41 9.56 8.47 2.95
CA VAL A 41 8.41 9.33 2.65
C VAL A 41 8.81 10.80 2.38
N ASP A 42 9.89 11.27 2.99
CA ASP A 42 10.38 12.66 2.90
C ASP A 42 11.50 12.84 1.85
N SER A 43 11.80 11.79 1.08
CA SER A 43 12.86 11.82 0.07
C SER A 43 12.60 12.83 -1.07
N ALA A 44 13.63 13.64 -1.39
CA ALA A 44 13.63 14.49 -2.58
C ALA A 44 13.69 13.71 -3.91
N ASP A 45 13.90 12.38 -3.87
CA ASP A 45 13.85 11.52 -5.04
C ASP A 45 12.48 10.85 -5.15
N ARG A 46 11.64 11.31 -6.08
CA ARG A 46 10.31 10.72 -6.30
C ARG A 46 10.35 9.20 -6.55
N ALA A 47 11.43 8.66 -7.13
CA ALA A 47 11.55 7.22 -7.29
C ALA A 47 11.59 6.48 -5.94
N VAL A 48 12.22 7.08 -4.92
CA VAL A 48 12.26 6.53 -3.57
C VAL A 48 10.87 6.61 -2.95
N VAL A 49 10.26 7.80 -2.90
CA VAL A 49 8.94 8.03 -2.29
C VAL A 49 7.86 7.08 -2.86
N GLU A 50 7.72 7.05 -4.18
CA GLU A 50 6.61 6.34 -4.85
C GLU A 50 6.81 4.82 -4.76
N THR A 51 8.06 4.36 -4.85
CA THR A 51 8.39 2.92 -4.71
C THR A 51 8.30 2.46 -3.25
N ALA A 52 8.65 3.31 -2.28
CA ALA A 52 8.52 3.03 -0.86
C ALA A 52 7.05 3.01 -0.42
N THR A 53 6.23 3.94 -0.91
CA THR A 53 4.77 3.95 -0.71
C THR A 53 4.14 2.65 -1.23
N ARG A 54 4.63 2.14 -2.37
CA ARG A 54 4.21 0.83 -2.88
C ARG A 54 4.68 -0.34 -2.02
N GLY A 55 5.86 -0.24 -1.39
CA GLY A 55 6.37 -1.20 -0.41
C GLY A 55 5.55 -1.24 0.88
N TRP A 56 5.19 -0.07 1.40
CA TRP A 56 4.31 0.11 2.56
C TRP A 56 2.94 -0.55 2.33
N ALA A 57 2.37 -0.36 1.13
CA ALA A 57 1.10 -0.97 0.72
C ALA A 57 1.13 -2.52 0.54
N LEU A 58 2.25 -3.21 0.83
CA LEU A 58 2.36 -4.67 0.78
C LEU A 58 1.84 -5.37 2.04
N TYR A 59 1.63 -4.63 3.12
CA TYR A 59 1.21 -5.15 4.43
C TYR A 59 0.07 -4.32 5.03
N SER A 60 -0.29 -4.64 6.27
CA SER A 60 -1.28 -3.94 7.08
C SER A 60 -0.68 -3.52 8.42
N ASP A 61 -1.11 -2.38 8.92
CA ASP A 61 -0.47 -1.58 9.97
C ASP A 61 -0.41 -2.27 11.36
N ILE A 62 -1.06 -3.44 11.55
CA ILE A 62 -1.21 -4.12 12.85
C ILE A 62 -1.33 -5.65 12.67
N PRO A 63 -0.75 -6.50 13.56
CA PRO A 63 0.43 -6.33 14.42
C PRO A 63 1.68 -7.03 13.81
N ARG A 64 2.91 -6.73 14.27
CA ARG A 64 4.19 -7.25 13.72
C ARG A 64 4.13 -8.63 13.05
N TYR A 65 4.43 -8.68 11.75
CA TYR A 65 4.53 -9.93 11.00
C TYR A 65 5.54 -9.86 9.85
N ARG A 66 5.91 -11.05 9.35
CA ARG A 66 6.73 -11.23 8.15
C ARG A 66 5.85 -11.71 7.00
N LEU A 67 6.18 -11.34 5.76
CA LEU A 67 5.44 -11.74 4.55
C LEU A 67 5.69 -13.21 4.15
N ARG A 68 5.39 -14.13 5.07
CA ARG A 68 5.55 -15.60 4.96
C ARG A 68 4.31 -16.32 5.47
N GLY A 69 4.22 -17.63 5.18
CA GLY A 69 3.07 -18.45 5.58
C GLY A 69 1.76 -17.89 5.02
N ARG A 70 0.78 -17.63 5.89
CA ARG A 70 -0.50 -16.99 5.53
C ARG A 70 -0.38 -15.58 4.95
N HIS A 71 0.73 -14.90 5.20
CA HIS A 71 1.02 -13.53 4.74
C HIS A 71 1.97 -13.48 3.53
N LYS A 72 2.22 -14.63 2.89
CA LYS A 72 3.13 -14.75 1.75
C LYS A 72 2.58 -13.99 0.54
N LEU A 73 3.36 -13.05 0.00
CA LEU A 73 3.01 -12.32 -1.21
C LEU A 73 2.71 -13.24 -2.40
N SER A 74 1.73 -12.85 -3.21
CA SER A 74 1.41 -13.53 -4.47
C SER A 74 2.62 -13.55 -5.42
N ALA A 75 2.58 -14.41 -6.44
CA ALA A 75 3.61 -14.42 -7.48
C ALA A 75 3.60 -13.12 -8.31
N GLU A 76 2.44 -12.48 -8.46
CA GLU A 76 2.26 -11.24 -9.20
C GLU A 76 2.82 -10.04 -8.44
N THR A 77 2.46 -9.89 -7.17
CA THR A 77 2.99 -8.83 -6.29
C THR A 77 4.52 -8.94 -6.16
N ARG A 78 5.08 -10.15 -6.14
CA ARG A 78 6.55 -10.33 -6.15
C ARG A 78 7.20 -9.97 -7.49
N ARG A 79 6.53 -10.15 -8.63
CA ARG A 79 7.01 -9.59 -9.93
C ARG A 79 7.01 -8.07 -9.89
N GLU A 80 5.99 -7.46 -9.30
CA GLU A 80 5.92 -6.00 -9.14
C GLU A 80 7.05 -5.46 -8.27
N VAL A 81 7.30 -6.02 -7.08
CA VAL A 81 8.46 -5.66 -6.25
C VAL A 81 9.79 -5.87 -7.00
N THR A 82 9.87 -6.86 -7.88
CA THR A 82 11.05 -7.06 -8.75
C THR A 82 11.22 -5.91 -9.76
N ARG A 83 10.13 -5.38 -10.34
CA ARG A 83 10.16 -4.17 -11.20
C ARG A 83 10.60 -2.94 -10.42
N CYS A 84 10.09 -2.76 -9.21
CA CYS A 84 10.50 -1.71 -8.28
C CYS A 84 12.03 -1.71 -8.05
N VAL A 85 12.59 -2.86 -7.68
CA VAL A 85 14.04 -3.02 -7.43
C VAL A 85 14.87 -2.80 -8.71
N LEU A 86 14.38 -3.24 -9.87
CA LEU A 86 15.01 -2.95 -11.17
C LEU A 86 15.04 -1.45 -11.48
N PHE A 87 13.95 -0.74 -11.21
CA PHE A 87 13.83 0.69 -11.48
C PHE A 87 14.77 1.51 -10.59
N LEU A 88 14.79 1.24 -9.29
CA LEU A 88 15.72 1.87 -8.33
C LEU A 88 17.18 1.67 -8.80
N GLY A 89 17.52 0.48 -9.28
CA GLY A 89 18.85 0.16 -9.83
C GLY A 89 19.16 0.73 -11.21
N SER A 90 18.17 1.27 -11.94
CA SER A 90 18.36 1.79 -13.30
C SER A 90 19.02 3.19 -13.34
N GLY A 91 18.95 3.95 -12.24
CA GLY A 91 19.44 5.33 -12.16
C GLY A 91 18.59 6.37 -12.90
N ARG A 92 17.42 6.01 -13.42
CA ARG A 92 16.51 6.94 -14.13
C ARG A 92 15.74 7.85 -13.17
N GLU A 93 15.51 9.11 -13.53
CA GLU A 93 14.53 9.96 -12.83
C GLU A 93 13.12 9.36 -12.94
N TYR A 94 12.22 9.70 -12.00
CA TYR A 94 10.84 9.20 -12.02
C TYR A 94 9.95 10.10 -12.86
N GLU A 95 9.49 9.58 -14.00
CA GLU A 95 8.81 10.35 -15.04
C GLU A 95 7.27 10.31 -14.96
N TRP A 96 6.68 9.46 -14.10
CA TRP A 96 5.22 9.42 -13.94
C TRP A 96 4.68 10.74 -13.39
N PRO A 97 3.54 11.25 -13.88
CA PRO A 97 2.88 12.42 -13.30
C PRO A 97 2.46 12.17 -11.84
N GLU A 98 2.17 13.23 -11.10
CA GLU A 98 1.62 13.10 -9.75
C GLU A 98 0.31 12.30 -9.76
N GLU A 99 0.17 11.33 -8.86
CA GLU A 99 -1.08 10.57 -8.73
C GLU A 99 -2.22 11.51 -8.30
N PRO A 100 -3.41 11.44 -8.92
CA PRO A 100 -4.57 12.21 -8.50
C PRO A 100 -4.89 12.00 -7.02
N LYS A 101 -4.80 13.05 -6.20
CA LYS A 101 -5.04 12.95 -4.75
C LYS A 101 -6.50 12.55 -4.48
N TYR A 102 -6.70 11.66 -3.49
CA TYR A 102 -8.03 11.28 -3.05
C TYR A 102 -8.87 12.51 -2.66
N PRO A 103 -10.07 12.67 -3.23
CA PRO A 103 -10.94 13.80 -2.90
C PRO A 103 -11.43 13.72 -1.45
N LEU A 104 -11.82 14.86 -0.87
CA LEU A 104 -12.19 14.98 0.55
C LEU A 104 -13.29 14.00 0.98
N TRP A 105 -14.27 13.70 0.10
CA TRP A 105 -15.32 12.72 0.39
C TRP A 105 -14.78 11.30 0.62
N HIS A 106 -13.61 10.95 0.05
CA HIS A 106 -12.99 9.65 0.28
C HIS A 106 -12.42 9.58 1.70
N LYS A 107 -11.77 10.65 2.17
CA LYS A 107 -11.31 10.77 3.57
C LYS A 107 -12.49 10.66 4.55
N LEU A 108 -13.60 11.33 4.25
CA LEU A 108 -14.86 11.21 5.02
C LEU A 108 -15.40 9.76 5.04
N ALA A 109 -15.38 9.06 3.91
CA ALA A 109 -15.79 7.65 3.82
C ALA A 109 -14.82 6.67 4.52
N THR A 110 -13.55 7.04 4.71
CA THR A 110 -12.61 6.28 5.56
C THR A 110 -12.92 6.53 7.04
N VAL A 111 -13.21 7.77 7.44
CA VAL A 111 -13.58 8.11 8.84
C VAL A 111 -14.86 7.40 9.28
N THR A 112 -15.87 7.24 8.40
CA THR A 112 -17.08 6.47 8.76
C THR A 112 -16.83 4.99 9.01
N CYS A 113 -15.68 4.44 8.59
CA CYS A 113 -15.30 3.06 8.94
C CYS A 113 -14.99 2.89 10.44
N ALA A 114 -14.60 3.96 11.15
CA ALA A 114 -14.41 3.93 12.60
C ALA A 114 -15.74 3.75 13.37
N ALA A 115 -16.89 3.98 12.74
CA ALA A 115 -18.20 3.71 13.31
C ALA A 115 -18.65 2.24 13.15
N TYR A 116 -17.96 1.42 12.33
CA TYR A 116 -18.34 0.03 12.10
C TYR A 116 -18.35 -0.84 13.38
N PRO A 117 -17.36 -0.78 14.29
CA PRO A 117 -17.39 -1.58 15.51
C PRO A 117 -18.62 -1.26 16.39
N ALA A 118 -18.99 0.02 16.48
CA ALA A 118 -20.17 0.46 17.22
C ALA A 118 -21.48 -0.01 16.57
N ALA A 119 -21.62 0.13 15.25
CA ALA A 119 -22.80 -0.35 14.52
C ALA A 119 -22.94 -1.89 14.62
N ILE A 120 -21.84 -2.62 14.50
CA ILE A 120 -21.81 -4.08 14.67
C ILE A 120 -22.18 -4.47 16.12
N ALA A 121 -21.65 -3.77 17.12
CA ALA A 121 -22.00 -4.04 18.52
C ALA A 121 -23.50 -3.84 18.80
N VAL A 122 -24.11 -2.77 18.28
CA VAL A 122 -25.57 -2.54 18.39
C VAL A 122 -26.37 -3.68 17.75
N LEU A 123 -25.98 -4.14 16.56
CA LEU A 123 -26.64 -5.25 15.89
C LEU A 123 -26.48 -6.58 16.65
N LEU A 124 -25.31 -6.85 17.23
CA LEU A 124 -25.08 -8.03 18.06
C LEU A 124 -25.92 -8.01 19.35
N ILE A 125 -26.07 -6.84 19.98
CA ILE A 125 -26.94 -6.65 21.15
C ILE A 125 -28.41 -6.91 20.76
N GLU A 126 -28.89 -6.38 19.64
CA GLU A 126 -30.26 -6.63 19.17
C GLU A 126 -30.51 -8.12 18.91
N ILE A 127 -29.59 -8.80 18.21
CA ILE A 127 -29.67 -10.25 17.95
C ILE A 127 -29.74 -11.04 19.27
N MET A 128 -28.95 -10.66 20.28
CA MET A 128 -28.99 -11.30 21.60
C MET A 128 -30.33 -11.08 22.32
N LEU A 129 -30.92 -9.89 22.24
CA LEU A 129 -32.22 -9.56 22.85
C LEU A 129 -33.38 -10.31 22.16
N LEU A 130 -33.30 -10.49 20.83
CA LEU A 130 -34.22 -11.30 20.03
C LEU A 130 -34.17 -12.79 20.44
N VAL A 131 -32.96 -13.36 20.53
CA VAL A 131 -32.74 -14.77 20.90
C VAL A 131 -33.20 -15.08 22.33
N THR A 132 -33.12 -14.11 23.25
CA THR A 132 -33.55 -14.27 24.65
C THR A 132 -35.06 -14.10 24.86
N HIS A 133 -35.85 -13.90 23.79
CA HIS A 133 -37.31 -13.77 23.83
C HIS A 133 -37.84 -12.73 24.84
N THR A 134 -37.07 -11.66 25.06
CA THR A 134 -37.49 -10.52 25.89
C THR A 134 -38.62 -9.78 25.18
N LYS A 135 -39.85 -9.81 25.74
CA LYS A 135 -41.05 -9.35 25.01
C LYS A 135 -41.23 -7.83 24.97
N ASP A 136 -40.52 -7.09 25.82
CA ASP A 136 -40.70 -5.64 26.01
C ASP A 136 -39.66 -4.76 25.27
N VAL A 137 -38.75 -5.36 24.48
CA VAL A 137 -37.65 -4.63 23.79
C VAL A 137 -38.06 -4.02 22.44
N GLY A 138 -39.35 -3.83 22.17
CA GLY A 138 -39.84 -3.36 20.86
C GLY A 138 -39.25 -2.03 20.38
N PHE A 139 -38.73 -1.20 21.29
CA PHE A 139 -38.03 0.06 20.98
C PHE A 139 -36.59 -0.12 20.45
N MET A 140 -35.98 -1.30 20.57
CA MET A 140 -34.63 -1.60 20.07
C MET A 140 -34.60 -1.88 18.56
N HIS A 141 -35.68 -2.40 17.98
CA HIS A 141 -35.77 -2.70 16.54
C HIS A 141 -35.52 -1.50 15.60
N PRO A 142 -36.08 -0.29 15.82
CA PRO A 142 -35.72 0.86 15.00
C PRO A 142 -34.24 1.28 15.17
N ILE A 143 -33.63 1.06 16.34
CA ILE A 143 -32.22 1.38 16.59
C ILE A 143 -31.31 0.44 15.78
N GLY A 144 -31.60 -0.87 15.83
CA GLY A 144 -30.90 -1.88 15.04
C GLY A 144 -31.07 -1.69 13.53
N LEU A 145 -32.28 -1.39 13.06
CA LEU A 145 -32.52 -1.07 11.65
C LEU A 145 -31.72 0.16 11.19
N VAL A 146 -31.65 1.23 12.00
CA VAL A 146 -30.82 2.40 11.72
C VAL A 146 -29.33 2.05 11.70
N ALA A 147 -28.84 1.22 12.62
CA ALA A 147 -27.46 0.74 12.62
C ALA A 147 -27.12 -0.10 11.38
N ALA A 148 -28.01 -1.00 10.95
CA ALA A 148 -27.87 -1.79 9.73
C ALA A 148 -27.84 -0.91 8.48
N LEU A 149 -28.75 0.06 8.37
CA LEU A 149 -28.81 1.01 7.25
C LEU A 149 -27.57 1.90 7.20
N ALA A 150 -27.09 2.38 8.34
CA ALA A 150 -25.85 3.16 8.43
C ALA A 150 -24.63 2.34 7.98
N LEU A 151 -24.50 1.10 8.45
CA LEU A 151 -23.42 0.18 8.07
C LEU A 151 -23.45 -0.13 6.57
N ALA A 152 -24.63 -0.49 6.03
CA ALA A 152 -24.81 -0.77 4.60
C ALA A 152 -24.49 0.46 3.73
N THR A 153 -24.95 1.64 4.14
CA THR A 153 -24.70 2.91 3.45
C THR A 153 -23.21 3.24 3.42
N ALA A 154 -22.52 3.13 4.55
CA ALA A 154 -21.08 3.41 4.62
C ALA A 154 -20.23 2.39 3.84
N VAL A 155 -20.57 1.09 3.87
CA VAL A 155 -19.94 0.06 3.02
C VAL A 155 -20.15 0.37 1.53
N TRP A 156 -21.37 0.76 1.14
CA TRP A 156 -21.68 1.17 -0.23
C TRP A 156 -20.90 2.43 -0.65
N PHE A 157 -20.82 3.44 0.21
CA PHE A 157 -20.05 4.67 -0.04
C PHE A 157 -18.55 4.38 -0.16
N ARG A 158 -17.98 3.53 0.70
CA ARG A 158 -16.58 3.12 0.62
C ARG A 158 -16.29 2.41 -0.70
N ARG A 159 -17.07 1.39 -1.05
CA ARG A 159 -16.90 0.61 -2.29
C ARG A 159 -17.11 1.47 -3.53
N ARG A 160 -18.28 2.12 -3.65
CA ARG A 160 -18.61 2.96 -4.81
C ARG A 160 -17.71 4.20 -4.89
N GLY A 161 -17.22 4.70 -3.77
CA GLY A 161 -16.22 5.75 -3.69
C GLY A 161 -14.89 5.31 -4.28
N HIS A 162 -14.31 4.24 -3.74
CA HIS A 162 -13.11 3.60 -4.28
C HIS A 162 -13.25 3.35 -5.79
N ASP A 163 -14.32 2.68 -6.21
CA ASP A 163 -14.59 2.37 -7.63
C ASP A 163 -14.70 3.64 -8.49
N ARG A 164 -15.32 4.72 -7.99
CA ARG A 164 -15.39 6.02 -8.69
C ARG A 164 -14.04 6.71 -8.81
N PHE A 165 -13.17 6.60 -7.81
CA PHE A 165 -11.84 7.19 -7.85
C PHE A 165 -10.96 6.50 -8.90
N TRP A 166 -10.86 5.17 -8.84
CA TRP A 166 -10.07 4.39 -9.80
C TRP A 166 -10.59 4.51 -11.25
N ASN A 167 -11.91 4.66 -11.44
CA ASN A 167 -12.53 4.92 -12.74
C ASN A 167 -12.72 6.41 -13.07
N SER A 168 -12.11 7.33 -12.32
CA SER A 168 -12.21 8.76 -12.61
C SER A 168 -11.43 9.13 -13.88
N PRO A 169 -11.82 10.20 -14.62
CA PRO A 169 -11.07 10.68 -15.77
C PRO A 169 -9.62 11.04 -15.43
N ALA A 170 -9.38 11.59 -14.22
CA ALA A 170 -8.04 11.90 -13.74
C ALA A 170 -7.19 10.63 -13.54
N MET A 171 -7.74 9.61 -12.87
CA MET A 171 -7.00 8.34 -12.65
C MET A 171 -6.86 7.50 -13.91
N LYS A 172 -7.76 7.68 -14.89
CA LYS A 172 -7.57 7.16 -16.24
C LYS A 172 -6.43 7.90 -16.96
N ALA A 173 -6.45 9.23 -17.00
CA ALA A 173 -5.40 10.02 -17.66
C ALA A 173 -4.01 9.79 -17.03
N TRP A 174 -3.93 9.58 -15.71
CA TRP A 174 -2.69 9.19 -15.04
C TRP A 174 -2.20 7.81 -15.51
N ARG A 175 -3.08 6.79 -15.55
CA ARG A 175 -2.72 5.46 -16.08
C ARG A 175 -2.36 5.47 -17.56
N ASP A 176 -3.06 6.28 -18.36
CA ASP A 176 -2.84 6.43 -19.80
C ASP A 176 -1.57 7.26 -20.13
N SER A 177 -0.88 7.83 -19.11
CA SER A 177 0.38 8.60 -19.31
C SER A 177 1.60 7.74 -19.63
N GLY A 178 1.50 6.42 -19.41
CA GLY A 178 2.57 5.46 -19.66
C GLY A 178 2.05 4.03 -19.68
N ASP A 179 2.97 3.06 -19.69
CA ASP A 179 2.65 1.64 -19.66
C ASP A 179 2.56 1.15 -18.20
N TYR A 180 1.34 1.15 -17.66
CA TYR A 180 1.09 0.79 -16.26
C TYR A 180 1.53 -0.65 -15.90
N ASP A 181 1.58 -1.58 -16.87
CA ASP A 181 2.01 -2.97 -16.61
C ASP A 181 3.53 -3.08 -16.32
N VAL A 182 4.32 -2.06 -16.66
CA VAL A 182 5.74 -1.94 -16.30
C VAL A 182 6.02 -0.94 -15.18
N TRP A 183 4.99 -0.37 -14.53
CA TRP A 183 5.19 0.52 -13.39
C TRP A 183 6.18 -0.10 -12.37
N PRO A 184 7.18 0.65 -11.87
CA PRO A 184 7.35 2.13 -11.94
C PRO A 184 8.04 2.69 -13.19
N PHE A 185 8.37 1.89 -14.21
CA PHE A 185 8.84 2.44 -15.49
C PHE A 185 7.67 3.12 -16.23
N LEU A 186 7.92 4.24 -16.91
CA LEU A 186 6.89 4.91 -17.74
C LEU A 186 6.70 4.20 -19.09
N ARG A 187 7.76 3.57 -19.62
CA ARG A 187 7.79 2.94 -20.95
C ARG A 187 8.34 1.51 -20.87
N ARG A 188 7.80 0.59 -21.68
CA ARG A 188 8.25 -0.82 -21.72
C ARG A 188 9.69 -0.98 -22.19
N GLU A 189 10.13 -0.12 -23.11
CA GLU A 189 11.52 -0.08 -23.59
C GLU A 189 12.53 0.18 -22.46
N ASP A 190 12.16 1.06 -21.52
CA ASP A 190 13.00 1.44 -20.39
C ASP A 190 13.13 0.28 -19.37
N TYR A 191 12.04 -0.45 -19.16
CA TYR A 191 12.00 -1.68 -18.37
C TYR A 191 12.83 -2.80 -19.01
N ASP A 192 12.69 -3.01 -20.32
CA ASP A 192 13.42 -4.05 -21.06
C ASP A 192 14.91 -3.69 -21.24
N ALA A 193 15.28 -2.42 -21.21
CA ALA A 193 16.66 -1.98 -21.04
C ALA A 193 17.19 -2.32 -19.63
N ALA A 194 16.46 -1.99 -18.56
CA ALA A 194 16.88 -2.30 -17.19
C ALA A 194 16.98 -3.82 -16.92
N ARG A 195 16.07 -4.63 -17.47
CA ARG A 195 16.13 -6.11 -17.43
C ARG A 195 17.40 -6.70 -18.03
N ARG A 196 17.99 -6.05 -19.04
CA ARG A 196 19.22 -6.53 -19.70
C ARG A 196 20.49 -6.29 -18.87
N ALA A 197 20.46 -5.38 -17.89
CA ALA A 197 21.59 -5.07 -17.01
C ALA A 197 21.14 -4.85 -15.55
N PRO A 198 20.68 -5.90 -14.84
CA PRO A 198 19.94 -5.76 -13.59
C PRO A 198 20.84 -5.54 -12.36
N ARG A 199 21.36 -4.31 -12.22
CA ARG A 199 22.38 -3.91 -11.22
C ARG A 199 22.09 -4.28 -9.77
N LEU A 200 20.84 -4.18 -9.31
CA LEU A 200 20.44 -4.45 -7.91
C LEU A 200 19.73 -5.81 -7.70
N LEU A 201 19.57 -6.61 -8.76
CA LEU A 201 19.14 -8.01 -8.63
C LEU A 201 20.30 -9.01 -8.78
N ALA A 202 21.39 -8.62 -9.42
CA ALA A 202 22.65 -9.35 -9.31
C ALA A 202 23.06 -9.41 -7.84
N GLY A 203 23.26 -10.63 -7.31
CA GLY A 203 23.58 -10.84 -5.90
C GLY A 203 24.93 -10.23 -5.51
N ALA A 204 25.13 -10.02 -4.21
CA ALA A 204 26.37 -9.50 -3.64
C ALA A 204 27.52 -10.52 -3.72
N THR A 205 28.03 -10.80 -4.92
CA THR A 205 29.17 -11.71 -5.20
C THR A 205 30.42 -10.96 -5.65
N ALA A 206 30.54 -9.68 -5.26
CA ALA A 206 31.74 -8.88 -5.43
C ALA A 206 32.03 -8.12 -4.13
N SER A 207 32.39 -8.86 -3.09
CA SER A 207 33.20 -8.27 -2.02
C SER A 207 34.59 -8.05 -2.61
N PRO A 208 35.11 -6.81 -2.72
CA PRO A 208 36.49 -6.59 -3.08
C PRO A 208 37.33 -7.05 -1.90
N ALA A 209 37.86 -8.27 -1.98
CA ALA A 209 38.83 -8.77 -1.01
C ALA A 209 40.01 -7.80 -0.94
N SER A 210 40.29 -7.38 0.28
CA SER A 210 41.41 -6.53 0.69
C SER A 210 42.74 -6.87 0.02
N ALA A 211 43.37 -5.87 -0.61
CA ALA A 211 44.81 -5.78 -0.81
C ALA A 211 45.19 -4.34 -1.19
N PRO A 212 46.43 -3.88 -0.91
CA PRO A 212 47.47 -4.52 -0.11
C PRO A 212 47.43 -4.14 1.38
#